data_AF-A0A1V5T881-F1
#
_entry.id   AF-A0A1V5T881-F1
#
_cell.length_a   1.000
_cell.length_b   1.000
_cell.length_c   1.000
_cell.angle_alpha   90.00
_cell.angle_beta   90.00
_cell.angle_gamma   90.00
#
_symmetry.space_group_name_H-M   'P 1'
#
loop_
_entity.id
_entity.type
_entity.pdbx_description
1 polymer ?
#
loop_
_entity_poly.entity_id
_entity_poly.type
_entity_poly.pdbx_seq_one_letter_code
_entity_poly.pdbx_strand_id
1 'polypeptide(L)'
;MLFVDCSPETPALRRSLCYDREALESRKKFPPADSAVEAASRMGARLLDEEEYRPLQTLGAFDLKTSSWIKTPPEVRRLGGALFCDRRYGRTFTSYHNGADSYYESRGFRAAVRV
;
A
#
# COMPACT_ATOMS: atom_id res chain seq x y z
N MET A 1 -14.34 6.05 -15.46
CA MET A 1 -13.17 5.26 -15.87
C MET A 1 -12.23 5.08 -14.66
N LEU A 2 -11.51 3.96 -14.53
CA LEU A 2 -10.56 3.73 -13.42
C LEU A 2 -9.14 3.64 -13.98
N PHE A 3 -8.23 4.45 -13.44
CA PHE A 3 -6.80 4.38 -13.74
C PHE A 3 -6.06 3.82 -12.54
N VAL A 4 -5.10 2.94 -12.80
CA VAL A 4 -4.33 2.21 -11.78
C VAL A 4 -2.85 2.37 -12.06
N ASP A 5 -2.05 2.47 -10.99
CA ASP A 5 -0.59 2.50 -11.09
C ASP A 5 0.00 1.14 -11.54
N CYS A 6 0.48 1.10 -12.78
CA CYS A 6 1.09 -0.06 -13.41
C CYS A 6 2.64 0.01 -13.46
N SER A 7 3.29 0.71 -12.53
CA SER A 7 4.76 0.65 -12.40
C SER A 7 5.18 -0.79 -12.03
N PRO A 8 6.20 -1.42 -12.65
CA PRO A 8 6.59 -2.81 -12.32
C PRO A 8 6.86 -3.04 -10.82
N GLU A 9 7.49 -2.07 -10.17
CA GLU A 9 7.66 -2.00 -8.72
C GLU A 9 7.25 -0.61 -8.27
N THR A 10 6.82 -0.45 -7.02
CA THR A 10 6.59 0.89 -6.49
C THR A 10 7.90 1.70 -6.55
N PRO A 11 7.97 2.93 -7.07
CA PRO A 11 9.20 3.74 -7.12
C PRO A 11 9.77 4.05 -5.74
N ALA A 12 11.09 4.19 -5.60
CA ALA A 12 11.76 4.40 -4.31
C ALA A 12 11.21 5.58 -3.49
N LEU A 13 10.82 6.67 -4.16
CA LEU A 13 10.23 7.85 -3.52
C LEU A 13 8.79 7.65 -3.00
N ARG A 14 8.16 6.51 -3.28
CA ARG A 14 6.83 6.12 -2.79
C ARG A 14 6.90 4.90 -1.87
N ARG A 15 8.06 4.68 -1.22
CA ARG A 15 8.30 3.58 -0.27
C ARG A 15 8.63 4.12 1.12
N SER A 16 8.82 3.22 2.08
CA SER A 16 9.20 3.54 3.47
C SER A 16 8.15 4.41 4.18
N LEU A 17 6.87 4.21 3.85
CA LEU A 17 5.75 4.92 4.45
C LEU A 17 4.99 3.98 5.40
N CYS A 18 4.52 4.55 6.51
CA CYS A 18 3.49 3.89 7.34
C CYS A 18 2.14 3.94 6.62
N TYR A 19 1.12 3.28 7.17
CA TYR A 19 -0.17 3.16 6.51
C TYR A 19 -0.92 4.50 6.43
N ASP A 20 -1.23 5.14 7.55
CA ASP A 20 -2.02 6.38 7.62
C ASP A 20 -1.48 7.43 8.60
N ARG A 21 -2.15 8.59 8.67
CA ARG A 21 -1.77 9.73 9.52
C ARG A 21 -1.75 9.37 11.00
N GLU A 22 -2.75 8.64 11.47
CA GLU A 22 -2.83 8.22 12.88
C GLU A 22 -1.65 7.30 13.24
N ALA A 23 -1.27 6.39 12.33
CA ALA A 23 -0.08 5.57 12.49
C ALA A 23 1.22 6.39 12.53
N LEU A 24 1.34 7.40 11.66
CA LEU A 24 2.46 8.34 11.66
C LEU A 24 2.60 9.08 12.99
N GLU A 25 1.49 9.63 13.50
CA GLU A 25 1.45 10.43 14.73
C GLU A 25 1.70 9.61 16.00
N SER A 26 1.27 8.34 16.01
CA SER A 26 1.52 7.42 17.12
C SER A 26 3.01 7.09 17.31
N ARG A 27 3.85 7.32 16.29
CA ARG A 27 5.25 6.88 16.27
C ARG A 27 6.19 7.94 16.84
N LYS A 28 6.75 7.66 18.02
CA LYS A 28 7.69 8.56 18.72
C LYS A 28 9.15 8.42 18.28
N LYS A 29 9.54 7.26 17.74
CA LYS A 29 10.92 6.95 17.36
C LYS A 29 10.99 6.67 15.86
N PHE A 30 11.85 7.42 15.17
CA PHE A 30 12.07 7.31 13.72
C PHE A 30 10.74 7.32 12.94
N PRO A 31 9.97 8.42 12.98
CA PRO A 31 8.78 8.51 12.15
C PRO A 31 9.19 8.48 10.67
N PRO A 32 8.43 7.78 9.80
CA PRO A 32 8.65 7.86 8.37
C PRO A 32 8.34 9.27 7.87
N ALA A 33 8.79 9.59 6.65
CA ALA A 33 8.56 10.91 6.07
C ALA A 33 7.07 11.23 5.88
N ASP A 34 6.24 10.20 5.67
CA ASP A 34 4.80 10.35 5.46
C ASP A 34 4.06 9.00 5.64
N SER A 35 2.76 9.02 5.35
CA SER A 35 1.89 7.83 5.26
C SER A 35 1.41 7.55 3.83
N ALA A 36 1.13 6.30 3.53
CA ALA A 36 0.68 5.85 2.21
C ALA A 36 -0.69 6.43 1.82
N VAL A 37 -1.63 6.50 2.77
CA VAL A 37 -2.96 7.07 2.55
C VAL A 37 -2.86 8.56 2.19
N GLU A 38 -2.07 9.33 2.93
CA GLU A 38 -1.89 10.77 2.69
C GLU A 38 -1.14 11.03 1.39
N ALA A 39 -0.10 10.23 1.09
CA ALA A 39 0.65 10.32 -0.16
C ALA A 39 -0.26 10.06 -1.38
N ALA A 40 -1.14 9.04 -1.31
CA ALA A 40 -2.13 8.79 -2.36
C ALA A 40 -3.15 9.93 -2.48
N SER A 41 -3.67 10.42 -1.34
CA SER A 41 -4.66 11.50 -1.29
C SER A 41 -4.15 12.80 -1.93
N ARG A 42 -2.89 13.19 -1.69
CA ARG A 42 -2.25 14.36 -2.34
C ARG A 42 -2.12 14.23 -3.86
N MET A 43 -2.15 13.00 -4.38
CA MET A 43 -2.17 12.74 -5.82
C MET A 43 -3.59 12.72 -6.41
N GLY A 44 -4.63 12.98 -5.62
CA GLY A 44 -6.02 12.80 -6.01
C GLY A 44 -6.40 11.33 -6.20
N ALA A 45 -5.66 10.42 -5.57
CA ALA A 45 -5.82 8.98 -5.70
C ALA A 45 -6.19 8.33 -4.37
N ARG A 46 -6.61 7.07 -4.43
CA ARG A 46 -6.81 6.21 -3.24
C ARG A 46 -5.99 4.93 -3.36
N LEU A 47 -5.75 4.28 -2.24
CA LEU A 47 -5.18 2.94 -2.24
C LEU A 47 -6.11 1.95 -2.93
N LEU A 48 -5.54 0.97 -3.63
CA LEU A 48 -6.29 -0.17 -4.15
C LEU A 48 -6.83 -1.01 -2.99
N ASP A 49 -7.98 -1.64 -3.18
CA ASP A 49 -8.42 -2.75 -2.33
C ASP A 49 -7.95 -4.11 -2.89
N GLU A 50 -8.25 -5.21 -2.17
CA GLU A 50 -7.87 -6.56 -2.58
C GLU A 50 -8.52 -6.98 -3.91
N GLU A 51 -9.74 -6.52 -4.18
CA GLU A 51 -10.50 -6.86 -5.39
C GLU A 51 -9.94 -6.15 -6.61
N GLU A 52 -9.31 -4.99 -6.44
CA GLU A 52 -8.61 -4.24 -7.48
C GLU A 52 -7.17 -4.72 -7.70
N TYR A 53 -6.49 -5.13 -6.64
CA TYR A 53 -5.10 -5.58 -6.72
C TYR A 53 -4.96 -6.93 -7.43
N ARG A 54 -5.94 -7.84 -7.28
CA ARG A 54 -5.89 -9.16 -7.95
C ARG A 54 -5.93 -9.05 -9.48
N PRO A 55 -6.87 -8.32 -10.10
CA PRO A 55 -6.89 -8.09 -11.54
C PRO A 55 -5.66 -7.35 -12.05
N LEU A 56 -5.09 -6.41 -11.28
CA LEU A 56 -3.85 -5.74 -11.69
C LEU A 56 -2.75 -6.76 -12.00
N GLN A 57 -2.63 -7.81 -11.20
CA GLN A 57 -1.64 -8.87 -11.39
C GLN A 57 -1.91 -9.79 -12.59
N THR A 58 -3.06 -9.69 -13.27
CA THR A 58 -3.29 -10.41 -14.53
C THR A 58 -2.82 -9.62 -15.75
N LEU A 59 -2.69 -8.29 -15.61
CA LEU A 59 -2.23 -7.39 -16.68
C LEU A 59 -0.70 -7.38 -16.85
N GLY A 60 0.01 -7.80 -15.81
CA GLY A 60 1.47 -7.82 -15.78
C GLY A 60 2.00 -8.38 -14.46
N ALA A 61 3.33 -8.49 -14.38
CA ALA A 61 4.00 -8.89 -13.16
C ALA A 61 4.41 -7.64 -12.38
N PHE A 62 3.68 -7.34 -11.31
CA PHE A 62 3.92 -6.17 -10.45
C PHE A 62 4.28 -6.60 -9.03
N ASP A 63 5.03 -5.78 -8.31
CA ASP A 63 5.38 -5.99 -6.90
C ASP A 63 6.08 -7.34 -6.64
N LEU A 64 7.05 -7.67 -7.50
CA LEU A 64 7.85 -8.89 -7.40
C LEU A 64 8.96 -8.76 -6.34
N LYS A 65 9.41 -7.53 -6.09
CA LYS A 65 10.47 -7.20 -5.12
C LYS A 65 9.94 -6.33 -3.99
N THR A 66 8.92 -5.52 -4.27
CA THR A 66 8.26 -4.65 -3.31
C THR A 66 6.98 -5.25 -2.76
N SER A 67 6.48 -4.65 -1.69
CA SER A 67 5.15 -4.92 -1.14
C SER A 67 4.35 -3.61 -1.14
N SER A 68 3.04 -3.71 -1.24
CA SER A 68 2.16 -2.57 -1.43
C SER A 68 1.10 -2.54 -0.35
N TRP A 69 1.02 -1.42 0.39
CA TRP A 69 -0.16 -1.11 1.20
C TRP A 69 -1.39 -1.06 0.31
N ILE A 70 -2.47 -1.66 0.81
CA ILE A 70 -3.80 -1.62 0.21
C ILE A 70 -4.78 -1.07 1.23
N LYS A 71 -5.96 -0.69 0.75
CA LYS A 71 -7.05 -0.22 1.56
C LYS A 71 -7.37 -1.26 2.64
N THR A 72 -7.05 -0.89 3.87
CA THR A 72 -7.28 -1.73 5.04
C THR A 72 -8.73 -1.59 5.49
N PRO A 73 -9.44 -2.70 5.72
CA PRO A 73 -10.78 -2.67 6.29
C PRO A 73 -10.81 -2.01 7.68
N PRO A 74 -11.84 -1.22 8.02
CA PRO A 74 -11.91 -0.51 9.29
C PRO A 74 -11.76 -1.41 10.52
N GLU A 75 -12.24 -2.65 10.46
CA GLU A 75 -12.14 -3.65 11.52
C GLU A 75 -10.69 -4.06 11.81
N VAL A 76 -9.85 -4.20 10.79
CA VAL A 76 -8.41 -4.48 10.95
C VAL A 76 -7.71 -3.24 11.47
N ARG A 77 -8.05 -2.07 10.93
CA ARG A 77 -7.41 -0.81 11.32
C ARG A 77 -7.70 -0.41 12.76
N ARG A 78 -8.91 -0.69 13.25
CA ARG A 78 -9.30 -0.45 14.65
C ARG A 78 -8.48 -1.30 15.64
N LEU A 79 -7.96 -2.44 15.20
CA LEU A 79 -7.06 -3.29 15.99
C LEU A 79 -5.58 -2.89 15.84
N GLY A 80 -5.29 -1.79 15.13
CA GLY A 80 -3.94 -1.28 14.88
C GLY A 80 -3.23 -1.93 13.67
N GLY A 81 -3.92 -2.79 12.93
CA GLY A 81 -3.37 -3.46 11.74
C GLY A 81 -3.53 -2.65 10.46
N ALA A 82 -2.72 -3.00 9.46
CA ALA A 82 -2.86 -2.57 8.08
C ALA A 82 -2.57 -3.74 7.13
N LEU A 83 -3.32 -3.82 6.03
CA LEU A 83 -3.19 -4.86 5.03
C LEU A 83 -2.21 -4.47 3.92
N PHE A 84 -1.41 -5.42 3.49
CA PHE A 84 -0.52 -5.26 2.35
C PHE A 84 -0.49 -6.51 1.49
N CYS A 85 0.04 -6.34 0.28
CA CYS A 85 0.07 -7.36 -0.75
C CYS A 85 1.41 -7.37 -1.47
N ASP A 86 1.73 -8.50 -2.10
CA ASP A 86 2.87 -8.65 -3.00
C ASP A 86 2.62 -9.78 -4.00
N ARG A 87 3.58 -9.99 -4.90
CA ARG A 87 3.59 -11.15 -5.79
C ARG A 87 4.90 -11.92 -5.65
N ARG A 88 4.81 -13.15 -5.14
CA ARG A 88 5.96 -14.03 -4.93
C ARG A 88 5.67 -15.41 -5.48
N TYR A 89 6.70 -16.06 -6.00
CA TYR A 89 6.59 -17.44 -6.51
C TYR A 89 5.49 -17.62 -7.57
N GLY A 90 5.27 -16.59 -8.40
CA GLY A 90 4.20 -16.57 -9.41
C GLY A 90 2.79 -16.44 -8.85
N ARG A 91 2.60 -16.28 -7.54
CA ARG A 91 1.31 -16.15 -6.85
C ARG A 91 1.12 -14.75 -6.27
N THR A 92 -0.12 -14.27 -6.34
CA THR A 92 -0.53 -12.99 -5.74
C THR A 92 -1.01 -13.23 -4.32
N PHE A 93 -0.37 -12.57 -3.35
CA PHE A 93 -0.77 -12.60 -1.96
C PHE A 93 -1.40 -11.26 -1.59
N THR A 94 -2.66 -11.26 -1.14
CA THR A 94 -3.40 -10.01 -0.87
C THR A 94 -3.73 -9.76 0.60
N SER A 95 -3.51 -10.74 1.47
CA SER A 95 -4.04 -10.71 2.83
C SER A 95 -2.94 -10.86 3.88
N TYR A 96 -1.81 -10.18 3.70
CA TYR A 96 -0.85 -10.00 4.77
C TYR A 96 -1.26 -8.82 5.65
N HIS A 97 -0.82 -8.83 6.91
CA HIS A 97 -1.02 -7.71 7.82
C HIS A 97 0.27 -7.39 8.57
N ASN A 98 0.44 -6.12 8.89
CA ASN A 98 1.43 -5.62 9.85
C ASN A 98 0.77 -4.55 10.72
N GLY A 99 1.47 -4.04 11.73
CA GLY A 99 1.03 -2.81 12.40
C GLY A 99 0.95 -1.66 11.41
N ALA A 100 -0.07 -0.81 11.54
CA ALA A 100 -0.26 0.34 10.66
C ALA A 100 0.92 1.33 10.69
N ASP A 101 1.66 1.36 11.79
CA ASP A 101 2.86 2.19 12.00
C ASP A 101 4.13 1.58 11.37
N SER A 102 4.08 0.33 10.94
CA SER A 102 5.21 -0.35 10.34
C SER A 102 5.56 0.28 9.00
N TYR A 103 6.85 0.39 8.69
CA TYR A 103 7.33 0.80 7.38
C TYR A 103 8.62 0.06 7.06
N TYR A 104 8.80 -0.25 5.77
CA TYR A 104 9.96 -0.98 5.27
C TYR A 104 10.43 -0.35 3.97
N GLU A 105 11.73 -0.45 3.69
CA GLU A 105 12.32 0.09 2.46
C GLU A 105 11.67 -0.48 1.19
N SER A 106 11.27 -1.74 1.24
CA SER A 106 10.59 -2.43 0.14
C SER A 106 9.08 -2.20 0.12
N ARG A 107 8.52 -1.41 1.05
CA ARG A 107 7.07 -1.21 1.17
C ARG A 107 6.63 0.13 0.65
N GLY A 108 5.79 0.09 -0.37
CA GLY A 108 5.12 1.24 -0.94
C GLY A 108 3.62 1.07 -0.92
N PHE A 109 2.96 1.53 -1.98
CA PHE A 109 1.51 1.44 -2.12
C PHE A 109 1.11 1.50 -3.59
N ARG A 110 -0.03 0.89 -3.91
CA ARG A 110 -0.67 1.06 -5.22
C ARG A 110 -1.82 2.02 -5.10
N ALA A 111 -1.93 2.91 -6.08
CA ALA A 111 -2.94 3.94 -6.12
C ALA A 111 -3.82 3.84 -7.37
N ALA A 112 -5.08 4.23 -7.22
CA ALA A 112 -6.05 4.32 -8.29
C ALA A 112 -6.78 5.67 -8.26
N VAL A 113 -7.11 6.19 -9.45
CA VAL A 113 -7.87 7.43 -9.66
C VAL A 113 -9.14 7.08 -10.44
N ARG A 114 -10.28 7.55 -9.96
CA ARG A 114 -11.58 7.43 -10.67
C ARG A 114 -11.90 8.76 -11.33
N VAL A 115 -12.20 8.71 -12.62
CA VAL A 115 -12.61 9.85 -13.47
C VAL A 115 -14.04 9.65 -13.92
#